data_AF-A0A3E0PTA3-F1
#
_entry.id   AF-A0A3E0PTA3-F1
#
_cell.length_a   1.000
_cell.length_b   1.000
_cell.length_c   1.000
_cell.angle_alpha   90.00
_cell.angle_beta   90.00
_cell.angle_gamma   90.00
#
_symmetry.space_group_name_H-M   'P 1'
#
loop_
_entity.id
_entity.type
_entity.pdbx_description
1 polymer ?
#
loop_
_entity_poly.entity_id
_entity_poly.type
_entity_poly.pdbx_seq_one_letter_code
_entity_poly.pdbx_strand_id
1 'polypeptide(L)'
;MEERSGLMIGVRFERDVEAVVCIGAHPDDIEVGAAGLIASLARANQTTRFLFAIAAGDDTREDEAMASAQDLLGDRVKVVFGRMTDNMLPYAHIRESKQFIRQASEMISPDLVIAPHIGDRH
;
A
#
# COMPACT_ATOMS: atom_id res chain seq x y z
N MET A 1 -36.33 -1.04 -6.85
CA MET A 1 -35.42 -1.01 -5.69
C MET A 1 -34.45 0.12 -5.97
N GLU A 2 -34.76 1.33 -5.48
CA GLU A 2 -33.95 2.52 -5.74
C GLU A 2 -32.60 2.37 -5.04
N GLU A 3 -31.53 2.25 -5.82
CA GLU A 3 -30.18 2.47 -5.33
C GLU A 3 -30.10 3.90 -4.82
N ARG A 4 -29.98 4.04 -3.50
CA ARG A 4 -29.66 5.31 -2.88
C ARG A 4 -28.27 5.70 -3.35
N SER A 5 -28.23 6.63 -4.31
CA SER A 5 -27.07 7.43 -4.66
C SER A 5 -26.64 8.24 -3.43
N GLY A 6 -25.95 7.58 -2.50
CA GLY A 6 -25.18 8.25 -1.47
C GLY A 6 -24.05 8.98 -2.18
N LEU A 7 -23.91 10.28 -1.93
CA LEU A 7 -22.81 11.09 -2.44
C LEU A 7 -21.49 10.48 -1.95
N MET A 8 -20.87 9.65 -2.77
CA MET A 8 -19.53 9.12 -2.49
C MET A 8 -18.57 10.29 -2.74
N ILE A 9 -18.02 10.86 -1.65
CA ILE A 9 -16.91 11.81 -1.74
C ILE A 9 -15.71 11.00 -2.26
N GLY A 10 -15.61 10.90 -3.58
CA GLY A 10 -14.58 10.14 -4.26
C GLY A 10 -13.42 11.04 -4.67
N VAL A 11 -12.19 10.57 -4.44
CA VAL A 11 -11.02 11.14 -5.08
C VAL A 11 -11.13 10.87 -6.58
N ARG A 12 -10.98 11.91 -7.41
CA ARG A 12 -10.95 11.80 -8.87
C ARG A 12 -9.56 12.16 -9.35
N PHE A 13 -8.99 11.30 -10.17
CA PHE A 13 -7.73 11.56 -10.87
C PHE A 13 -8.04 12.01 -12.30
N GLU A 14 -7.19 12.87 -12.87
CA GLU A 14 -7.35 13.36 -14.26
C GLU A 14 -7.14 12.27 -15.31
N ARG A 15 -6.44 11.19 -14.91
CA ARG A 15 -6.18 9.99 -15.69
C ARG A 15 -6.48 8.76 -14.85
N ASP A 16 -6.74 7.64 -15.51
CA ASP A 16 -6.88 6.36 -14.84
C ASP A 16 -5.60 5.99 -14.09
N VAL A 17 -5.76 5.42 -12.90
CA VAL A 17 -4.66 4.93 -12.07
C VAL A 17 -4.53 3.44 -12.34
N GLU A 18 -3.44 3.03 -13.01
CA GLU A 18 -3.24 1.63 -13.42
C GLU A 18 -2.28 0.88 -12.49
N ALA A 19 -1.33 1.60 -11.87
CA ALA A 19 -0.35 1.03 -10.96
C ALA A 19 -0.22 1.85 -9.68
N VAL A 20 -0.39 1.19 -8.53
CA VAL A 20 -0.29 1.83 -7.21
C VAL A 20 0.77 1.13 -6.37
N VAL A 21 1.69 1.91 -5.80
CA VAL A 21 2.58 1.43 -4.72
C VAL A 21 2.09 1.99 -3.40
N CYS A 22 1.85 1.12 -2.43
CA CYS A 22 1.55 1.49 -1.05
C CYS A 22 2.76 1.13 -0.18
N ILE A 23 3.26 2.08 0.59
CA ILE A 23 4.40 1.91 1.48
C ILE A 23 3.89 1.86 2.91
N GLY A 24 4.34 0.88 3.68
CA GLY A 24 4.12 0.78 5.13
C GLY A 24 5.46 0.59 5.85
N ALA A 25 5.60 1.16 7.04
CA ALA A 25 6.72 0.81 7.91
C ALA A 25 6.49 -0.62 8.46
N HIS A 26 5.25 -0.92 8.81
CA HIS A 26 4.80 -2.18 9.41
C HIS A 26 3.61 -2.80 8.68
N PRO A 27 3.34 -4.10 8.85
CA PRO A 27 2.04 -4.70 8.58
C PRO A 27 0.94 -3.90 9.26
N ASP A 28 -0.19 -3.69 8.58
CA ASP A 28 -1.35 -2.87 8.96
C ASP A 28 -1.32 -1.37 8.63
N ASP A 29 -0.14 -0.74 8.47
CA ASP A 29 -0.04 0.70 8.21
C ASP A 29 -0.83 1.13 6.95
N ILE A 30 -0.75 0.30 5.91
CA ILE A 30 -1.39 0.58 4.61
C ILE A 30 -2.91 0.48 4.76
N GLU A 31 -3.38 -0.54 5.46
CA GLU A 31 -4.79 -0.78 5.70
C GLU A 31 -5.41 0.32 6.57
N VAL A 32 -4.75 0.64 7.70
CA VAL A 32 -5.17 1.69 8.64
C VAL A 32 -5.18 3.05 7.95
N GLY A 33 -4.14 3.38 7.19
CA GLY A 33 -4.00 4.68 6.55
C GLY A 33 -4.85 4.86 5.30
N ALA A 34 -5.11 3.80 4.52
CA ALA A 34 -5.58 3.95 3.14
C ALA A 34 -6.50 2.85 2.59
N ALA A 35 -6.95 1.85 3.36
CA ALA A 35 -7.78 0.76 2.83
C ALA A 35 -9.03 1.26 2.07
N GLY A 36 -9.70 2.31 2.58
CA GLY A 36 -10.86 2.91 1.92
C GLY A 36 -10.55 3.49 0.54
N LEU A 37 -9.43 4.20 0.40
CA LEU A 37 -8.97 4.74 -0.89
C LEU A 37 -8.59 3.61 -1.84
N ILE A 38 -7.86 2.62 -1.35
CA ILE A 38 -7.41 1.45 -2.13
C ILE A 38 -8.62 0.68 -2.67
N ALA A 39 -9.62 0.41 -1.82
CA ALA A 39 -10.87 -0.24 -2.24
C ALA A 39 -11.64 0.60 -3.26
N SER A 40 -11.68 1.93 -3.10
CA SER A 40 -12.30 2.84 -4.07
C SER A 40 -11.60 2.80 -5.43
N LEU A 41 -10.27 2.84 -5.46
CA LEU A 41 -9.49 2.71 -6.69
C LEU A 41 -9.72 1.36 -7.37
N ALA A 42 -9.64 0.28 -6.59
CA ALA A 42 -9.82 -1.08 -7.03
C ALA A 42 -11.23 -1.35 -7.60
N ARG A 43 -12.25 -0.61 -7.13
CA ARG A 43 -13.62 -0.65 -7.67
C ARG A 43 -13.81 0.23 -8.90
N ALA A 44 -13.12 1.38 -8.94
CA ALA A 44 -13.21 2.31 -10.06
C ALA A 44 -12.55 1.75 -11.33
N ASN A 45 -11.46 1.01 -11.18
CA ASN A 45 -10.78 0.34 -12.29
C ASN A 45 -10.35 -1.08 -11.89
N GLN A 46 -10.93 -2.08 -12.56
CA GLN A 46 -10.68 -3.50 -12.27
C GLN A 46 -9.29 -3.95 -12.72
N THR A 47 -8.61 -3.20 -13.61
CA THR A 47 -7.26 -3.53 -14.09
C THR A 47 -6.16 -2.88 -13.25
N THR A 48 -6.48 -2.03 -12.28
CA THR A 48 -5.48 -1.43 -11.39
C THR A 48 -4.74 -2.53 -10.63
N ARG A 49 -3.41 -2.46 -10.70
CA ARG A 49 -2.49 -3.36 -10.00
C ARG A 49 -1.89 -2.63 -8.80
N PHE A 50 -1.69 -3.37 -7.72
CA PHE A 50 -1.23 -2.84 -6.45
C PHE A 50 0.06 -3.55 -6.02
N LEU A 51 0.96 -2.80 -5.39
CA LEU A 51 2.13 -3.35 -4.73
C LEU A 51 2.21 -2.77 -3.32
N PHE A 52 2.19 -3.64 -2.31
CA PHE A 52 2.39 -3.27 -0.91
C PHE A 52 3.86 -3.52 -0.56
N ALA A 53 4.58 -2.47 -0.24
CA ALA A 53 5.97 -2.50 0.17
C ALA A 53 6.07 -2.21 1.66
N ILE A 54 6.28 -3.25 2.46
CA ILE A 54 6.29 -3.18 3.92
C ILE A 54 7.74 -3.30 4.41
N ALA A 55 8.22 -2.31 5.16
CA ALA A 55 9.64 -2.18 5.46
C ALA A 55 10.13 -3.18 6.53
N ALA A 56 9.41 -3.30 7.64
CA ALA A 56 9.75 -4.12 8.80
C ALA A 56 8.57 -5.00 9.21
N GLY A 57 8.84 -6.09 9.92
CA GLY A 57 7.84 -7.09 10.35
C GLY A 57 8.53 -8.42 10.67
N ASP A 58 7.91 -9.24 11.51
CA ASP A 58 8.34 -10.63 11.72
C ASP A 58 7.56 -11.59 10.79
N ASP A 59 8.00 -12.84 10.69
CA ASP A 59 7.39 -13.83 9.78
C ASP A 59 5.88 -14.02 10.03
N THR A 60 5.43 -13.93 11.29
CA THR A 60 3.99 -14.08 11.61
C THR A 60 3.20 -12.88 11.08
N ARG A 61 3.77 -11.68 11.23
CA ARG A 61 3.17 -10.44 10.72
C ARG A 61 3.25 -10.33 9.19
N GLU A 62 4.25 -10.93 8.54
CA GLU A 62 4.32 -11.04 7.08
C GLU A 62 3.13 -11.84 6.53
N ASP A 63 2.81 -12.97 7.16
CA ASP A 63 1.66 -13.82 6.77
C ASP A 63 0.32 -13.08 6.93
N GLU A 64 0.15 -12.34 8.04
CA GLU A 64 -1.03 -11.50 8.28
C GLU A 64 -1.20 -10.42 7.20
N ALA A 65 -0.12 -9.73 6.82
CA ALA A 65 -0.14 -8.72 5.78
C ALA A 65 -0.50 -9.28 4.40
N MET A 66 0.05 -10.46 4.05
CA MET A 66 -0.30 -11.13 2.81
C MET A 66 -1.77 -11.52 2.76
N ALA A 67 -2.29 -12.10 3.84
CA ALA A 67 -3.70 -12.45 3.95
C ALA A 67 -4.61 -11.22 3.84
N SER A 68 -4.30 -10.14 4.57
CA SER A 68 -5.07 -8.90 4.53
C SER A 68 -5.10 -8.26 3.14
N ALA A 69 -3.95 -8.18 2.48
CA ALA A 69 -3.85 -7.67 1.12
C ALA A 69 -4.68 -8.52 0.13
N GLN A 70 -4.59 -9.85 0.23
CA GLN A 70 -5.36 -10.77 -0.61
C GLN A 70 -6.87 -10.64 -0.37
N ASP A 71 -7.31 -10.51 0.88
CA ASP A 71 -8.72 -10.29 1.21
C ASP A 71 -9.24 -8.96 0.62
N LEU A 72 -8.40 -7.92 0.60
CA LEU A 72 -8.77 -6.60 0.08
C LEU A 72 -8.77 -6.54 -1.46
N LEU A 73 -7.82 -7.20 -2.13
CA LEU A 73 -7.50 -6.95 -3.55
C LEU A 73 -7.46 -8.20 -4.44
N GLY A 74 -7.45 -9.39 -3.85
CA GLY A 74 -7.31 -10.66 -4.57
C GLY A 74 -5.92 -10.84 -5.18
N ASP A 75 -5.87 -11.27 -6.43
CA ASP A 75 -4.64 -11.49 -7.21
C ASP A 75 -4.01 -10.20 -7.77
N ARG A 76 -4.68 -9.05 -7.60
CA ARG A 76 -4.22 -7.75 -8.11
C ARG A 76 -3.16 -7.10 -7.24
N VAL A 77 -2.83 -7.68 -6.09
CA VAL A 77 -1.82 -7.15 -5.18
C VAL A 77 -0.62 -8.08 -5.08
N LYS A 78 0.57 -7.47 -5.09
CA LYS A 78 1.81 -8.12 -4.69
C LYS A 78 2.30 -7.49 -3.39
N VAL A 79 2.66 -8.31 -2.41
CA VAL A 79 3.27 -7.85 -1.17
C VAL A 79 4.77 -8.15 -1.21
N VAL A 80 5.60 -7.18 -0.80
CA VAL A 80 7.05 -7.33 -0.67
C VAL A 80 7.50 -6.80 0.68
N PHE A 81 8.45 -7.51 1.30
CA PHE A 81 8.96 -7.19 2.62
C PHE A 81 10.42 -6.74 2.56
N GLY A 82 10.73 -5.65 3.24
CA GLY A 82 12.09 -5.12 3.38
C GLY A 82 12.90 -5.84 4.45
N ARG A 83 12.23 -6.50 5.41
CA ARG A 83 12.83 -7.24 6.54
C ARG A 83 13.87 -6.42 7.31
N MET A 84 13.63 -5.11 7.41
CA MET A 84 14.44 -4.21 8.21
C MET A 84 14.11 -4.39 9.69
N THR A 85 15.05 -4.00 10.56
CA THR A 85 14.82 -4.12 12.00
C THR A 85 13.74 -3.13 12.44
N ASP A 86 12.73 -3.67 13.09
CA ASP A 86 11.64 -2.90 13.69
C ASP A 86 12.17 -1.82 14.65
N ASN A 87 11.47 -0.69 14.75
CA ASN A 87 11.81 0.49 15.57
C ASN A 87 13.16 1.16 15.24
N MET A 88 13.80 0.78 14.13
CA MET A 88 15.11 1.32 13.73
C MET A 88 15.08 2.06 12.38
N LEU A 89 13.89 2.21 11.79
CA LEU A 89 13.67 2.93 10.54
C LEU A 89 13.70 4.46 10.73
N PRO A 90 14.15 5.23 9.73
CA PRO A 90 15.04 4.81 8.65
C PRO A 90 16.52 4.83 9.08
N TYR A 91 16.85 5.31 10.29
CA TYR A 91 18.21 5.74 10.64
C TYR A 91 19.26 4.61 10.62
N ALA A 92 18.91 3.40 11.06
CA ALA A 92 19.83 2.26 10.99
C ALA A 92 19.92 1.65 9.57
N HIS A 93 19.01 2.02 8.67
CA HIS A 93 18.78 1.32 7.39
C HIS A 93 18.58 2.28 6.21
N ILE A 94 19.16 3.48 6.26
CA ILE A 94 18.84 4.55 5.30
C ILE A 94 19.09 4.15 3.84
N ARG A 95 20.12 3.33 3.59
CA ARG A 95 20.46 2.86 2.23
C ARG A 95 19.51 1.76 1.80
N GLU A 96 19.24 0.81 2.68
CA GLU A 96 18.35 -0.32 2.51
C GLU A 96 16.92 0.18 2.25
N SER A 97 16.42 1.14 3.04
CA SER A 97 15.10 1.74 2.85
C SER A 97 14.98 2.43 1.48
N LYS A 98 15.99 3.20 1.07
CA LYS A 98 15.99 3.85 -0.25
C LYS A 98 16.01 2.83 -1.39
N GLN A 99 16.81 1.78 -1.26
CA GLN A 99 16.91 0.72 -2.25
C GLN A 99 15.60 -0.08 -2.33
N PHE A 100 14.99 -0.40 -1.19
CA PHE A 100 13.72 -1.11 -1.11
C PHE A 100 12.59 -0.35 -1.80
N ILE A 101 12.42 0.94 -1.50
CA ILE A 101 11.41 1.80 -2.15
C ILE A 101 11.66 1.91 -3.65
N ARG A 102 12.93 2.02 -4.06
CA ARG A 102 13.30 2.06 -5.49
C ARG A 102 12.93 0.76 -6.20
N GLN A 103 13.26 -0.38 -5.62
CA GLN A 103 12.93 -1.70 -6.17
C GLN A 103 11.42 -1.89 -6.27
N ALA A 104 10.66 -1.52 -5.25
CA ALA A 104 9.20 -1.57 -5.26
C ALA A 104 8.62 -0.71 -6.39
N SER A 105 9.15 0.49 -6.59
CA SER A 105 8.74 1.40 -7.67
C SER A 105 9.05 0.81 -9.06
N GLU A 106 10.22 0.20 -9.24
CA GLU A 106 10.64 -0.42 -10.51
C GLU A 106 9.82 -1.66 -10.89
N MET A 107 9.25 -2.38 -9.91
CA MET A 107 8.44 -3.59 -10.18
C MET A 107 7.14 -3.29 -10.92
N ILE A 108 6.54 -2.11 -10.71
CA ILE A 108 5.20 -1.80 -11.22
C ILE A 108 5.09 -0.49 -11.98
N SER A 109 6.09 0.41 -11.86
CA SER A 109 6.10 1.77 -12.40
C SER A 109 4.83 2.55 -12.03
N PRO A 110 4.68 2.95 -10.75
CA PRO A 110 3.41 3.46 -10.23
C PRO A 110 2.99 4.80 -10.84
N ASP A 111 1.68 4.96 -11.06
CA ASP A 111 1.02 6.24 -11.30
C ASP A 111 0.76 7.00 -9.99
N LEU A 112 0.61 6.24 -8.90
CA LEU A 112 0.31 6.74 -7.56
C LEU A 112 1.16 6.01 -6.51
N VAL A 113 1.74 6.79 -5.60
CA VAL A 113 2.40 6.27 -4.39
C VAL A 113 1.64 6.75 -3.17
N ILE A 114 1.30 5.83 -2.28
CA ILE A 114 0.70 6.10 -0.96
C ILE A 114 1.74 5.74 0.10
N ALA A 115 1.98 6.63 1.06
CA ALA A 115 2.99 6.43 2.10
C ALA A 115 2.53 7.06 3.43
N PRO A 116 3.13 6.65 4.57
CA PRO A 116 2.82 7.23 5.87
C PRO A 116 3.13 8.72 5.92
N HIS A 117 2.36 9.45 6.72
CA HIS A 117 2.56 10.89 6.91
C HIS A 117 3.63 11.16 7.99
N ILE A 118 4.53 12.13 7.77
CA ILE A 118 5.64 12.43 8.71
C ILE A 118 5.18 13.05 10.04
N GLY A 119 3.97 13.59 10.09
CA GLY A 119 3.36 14.11 11.32
C GLY A 119 2.72 13.04 12.22
N ASP A 120 3.07 11.77 12.00
CA ASP A 120 2.69 10.66 12.87
C ASP A 120 3.57 10.63 14.14
N ARG A 121 3.09 9.98 15.20
CA ARG A 121 3.83 9.79 16.45
C ARG A 121 4.74 8.57 16.44
N HIS A 122 4.60 7.71 15.43
CA HIS A 122 5.37 6.50 15.25
C HIS A 122 6.59 6.72 14.34
#